data_AF-A0A6P1YTZ8-F1
#
_entry.id   AF-A0A6P1YTZ8-F1
#
_cell.length_a   1.000
_cell.length_b   1.000
_cell.length_c   1.000
_cell.angle_alpha   90.00
_cell.angle_beta   90.00
_cell.angle_gamma   90.00
#
_symmetry.space_group_name_H-M   'P 1'
#
loop_
_entity.id
_entity.type
_entity.pdbx_description
1 polymer ?
#
loop_
_entity_poly.entity_id
_entity_poly.type
_entity_poly.pdbx_seq_one_letter_code
_entity_poly.pdbx_strand_id
1 'polypeptide(L)'
;MRKYAVLMLLVALGAAPAAAQSTSTTAPAALDGKVEIPVDEARVFAVPSGVSTVVIGNPAITDVVFTVDRQGAIFTGRSFGATNVLFLTESGDTVKSAQVRVVRAPGLLTVTHGDKRATFACDPRCAPTQSIGDAPEVTIPIGAQLQERTSAAAAAAR
;
A
#
# COMPACT_ATOMS: atom_id res chain seq x y z
N MET A 1 38.95 -67.64 26.68
CA MET A 1 37.66 -67.82 25.96
C MET A 1 36.83 -66.54 26.10
N ARG A 2 36.15 -66.11 25.02
CA ARG A 2 35.37 -64.86 24.83
C ARG A 2 36.25 -63.60 24.60
N LYS A 3 36.68 -63.25 23.37
CA LYS A 3 35.93 -62.77 22.18
C LYS A 3 34.96 -61.62 22.49
N TYR A 4 35.43 -60.37 22.47
CA TYR A 4 34.61 -59.21 22.07
C TYR A 4 35.50 -58.18 21.37
N ALA A 5 35.46 -58.23 20.04
CA ALA A 5 35.95 -57.20 19.14
C ALA A 5 35.01 -56.00 19.25
N VAL A 6 35.51 -54.87 19.78
CA VAL A 6 34.81 -53.60 19.68
C VAL A 6 35.27 -52.94 18.38
N LEU A 7 34.41 -53.08 17.38
CA LEU A 7 34.52 -52.50 16.05
C LEU A 7 34.42 -50.97 16.19
N MET A 8 35.54 -50.26 16.01
CA MET A 8 35.61 -48.81 15.89
C MET A 8 34.87 -48.38 14.61
N LEU A 9 33.67 -47.80 14.77
CA LEU A 9 32.91 -47.19 13.68
C LEU A 9 33.41 -45.76 13.46
N LEU A 10 34.12 -45.54 12.34
CA LEU A 10 34.52 -44.23 11.84
C LEU A 10 33.27 -43.44 11.44
N VAL A 11 32.92 -42.39 12.20
CA VAL A 11 31.89 -41.42 11.80
C VAL A 11 32.50 -40.47 10.78
N ALA A 12 32.04 -40.56 9.54
CA ALA A 12 32.44 -39.70 8.45
C ALA A 12 31.93 -38.27 8.66
N LEU A 13 32.83 -37.31 8.46
CA LEU A 13 32.63 -35.87 8.54
C LEU A 13 31.75 -35.38 7.38
N GLY A 14 30.46 -35.18 7.62
CA GLY A 14 29.54 -34.58 6.66
C GLY A 14 29.59 -33.06 6.73
N ALA A 15 30.19 -32.41 5.73
CA ALA A 15 30.15 -30.96 5.56
C ALA A 15 28.71 -30.51 5.22
N ALA A 16 28.09 -29.73 6.10
CA ALA A 16 26.81 -29.09 5.82
C ALA A 16 27.02 -27.89 4.89
N PRO A 17 26.33 -27.78 3.74
CA PRO A 17 26.40 -26.59 2.92
C PRO A 17 25.65 -25.46 3.62
N ALA A 18 26.33 -24.34 3.85
CA ALA A 18 25.72 -23.11 4.32
C ALA A 18 24.73 -22.60 3.26
N ALA A 19 23.43 -22.70 3.55
CA ALA A 19 22.39 -22.13 2.71
C ALA A 19 22.53 -20.60 2.74
N ALA A 20 23.00 -20.03 1.62
CA ALA A 20 23.01 -18.60 1.39
C ALA A 20 21.56 -18.08 1.41
N GLN A 21 21.24 -17.28 2.43
CA GLN A 21 19.95 -16.60 2.54
C GLN A 21 19.96 -15.43 1.54
N SER A 22 19.26 -15.61 0.43
CA SER A 22 19.02 -14.55 -0.55
C SER A 22 18.14 -13.46 0.09
N THR A 23 18.76 -12.36 0.51
CA THR A 23 18.05 -11.15 0.89
C THR A 23 17.48 -10.49 -0.38
N SER A 24 16.21 -10.75 -0.68
CA SER A 24 15.48 -10.05 -1.73
C SER A 24 15.33 -8.58 -1.37
N THR A 25 16.15 -7.72 -1.98
CA THR A 25 15.96 -6.28 -1.95
C THR A 25 14.79 -5.97 -2.89
N THR A 26 13.63 -5.64 -2.33
CA THR A 26 12.47 -5.20 -3.11
C THR A 26 12.80 -3.86 -3.76
N ALA A 27 13.09 -3.87 -5.06
CA ALA A 27 13.20 -2.64 -5.84
C ALA A 27 11.83 -1.94 -5.90
N PRO A 28 11.78 -0.59 -5.87
CA PRO A 28 10.54 0.14 -6.05
C PRO A 28 9.92 -0.21 -7.40
N ALA A 29 8.63 -0.54 -7.41
CA ALA A 29 7.91 -0.87 -8.62
C ALA A 29 7.92 0.34 -9.57
N ALA A 30 8.28 0.10 -10.82
CA ALA A 30 8.16 1.10 -11.87
C ALA A 30 6.68 1.41 -12.14
N LEU A 31 6.35 2.68 -12.36
CA LEU A 31 5.04 3.13 -12.86
C LEU A 31 4.91 2.79 -14.34
N ASP A 32 4.79 1.51 -14.69
CA ASP A 32 4.52 1.07 -16.06
C ASP A 32 3.07 0.61 -16.19
N GLY A 33 2.32 1.22 -17.12
CA GLY A 33 0.94 0.82 -17.42
C GLY A 33 -0.09 1.24 -16.36
N LYS A 34 -0.74 0.25 -15.74
CA LYS A 34 -1.83 0.45 -14.76
C LYS A 34 -1.34 0.17 -13.35
N VAL A 35 -1.44 1.16 -12.48
CA VAL A 35 -1.04 1.06 -11.08
C VAL A 35 -2.25 1.07 -10.18
N GLU A 36 -2.26 0.14 -9.22
CA GLU A 36 -3.28 0.09 -8.17
C GLU A 36 -2.76 0.67 -6.86
N ILE A 37 -3.58 1.53 -6.26
CA ILE A 37 -3.33 2.13 -4.95
C ILE A 37 -4.57 1.88 -4.09
N PRO A 38 -4.44 1.23 -2.95
CA PRO A 38 -5.54 1.14 -2.00
C PRO A 38 -6.02 2.52 -1.56
N VAL A 39 -7.34 2.69 -1.41
CA VAL A 39 -7.91 3.89 -0.80
C VAL A 39 -7.34 4.09 0.61
N ASP A 40 -7.08 5.34 0.97
CA ASP A 40 -6.46 5.76 2.23
C ASP A 40 -5.02 5.24 2.45
N GLU A 41 -4.38 4.73 1.39
CA GLU A 41 -2.97 4.31 1.42
C GLU A 41 -2.10 5.17 0.48
N ALA A 42 -0.85 5.38 0.89
CA ALA A 42 0.16 6.02 0.08
C ALA A 42 1.17 5.01 -0.46
N ARG A 43 1.51 5.10 -1.74
CA ARG A 43 2.53 4.28 -2.39
C ARG A 43 3.58 5.15 -3.07
N VAL A 44 4.84 4.75 -2.92
CA VAL A 44 5.98 5.44 -3.55
C VAL A 44 6.31 4.75 -4.85
N PHE A 45 6.50 5.55 -5.89
CA PHE A 45 6.92 5.05 -7.20
C PHE A 45 8.11 5.83 -7.73
N ALA A 46 8.98 5.12 -8.44
CA ALA A 46 10.11 5.74 -9.13
C ALA A 46 9.63 6.62 -10.29
N VAL A 47 10.24 7.79 -10.42
CA VAL A 47 9.95 8.75 -11.48
C VAL A 47 11.12 8.74 -12.48
N PRO A 48 10.85 8.73 -13.80
CA PRO A 48 11.90 8.85 -14.80
C PRO A 48 12.74 10.13 -14.63
N SER A 49 13.98 10.10 -15.09
CA SER A 49 14.82 11.31 -15.15
C SER A 49 14.25 12.34 -16.14
N GLY A 50 14.53 13.62 -15.90
CA GLY A 50 14.07 14.71 -16.77
C GLY A 50 12.62 15.17 -16.53
N VAL A 51 11.95 14.62 -15.52
CA VAL A 51 10.63 15.09 -15.09
C VAL A 51 10.77 16.28 -14.15
N SER A 52 10.07 17.38 -14.46
CA SER A 52 9.97 18.57 -13.61
C SER A 52 8.62 18.66 -12.91
N THR A 53 7.56 18.15 -13.55
CA THR A 53 6.18 18.35 -13.11
C THR A 53 5.39 17.06 -13.23
N VAL A 54 4.52 16.80 -12.25
CA VAL A 54 3.56 15.70 -12.28
C VAL A 54 2.15 16.27 -12.26
N VAL A 55 1.31 15.85 -13.21
CA VAL A 55 -0.07 16.32 -13.35
C VAL A 55 -1.02 15.14 -13.20
N ILE A 56 -2.05 15.30 -12.39
CA ILE A 56 -3.12 14.30 -12.20
C ILE A 56 -4.37 14.77 -12.96
N GLY A 57 -5.02 13.86 -13.69
CA GLY A 57 -6.26 14.17 -14.39
C GLY A 57 -7.43 14.50 -13.46
N ASN A 58 -7.62 13.73 -12.38
CA ASN A 58 -8.62 13.99 -11.35
C ASN A 58 -8.04 13.84 -9.92
N PRO A 59 -7.78 14.96 -9.20
CA PRO A 59 -7.22 14.94 -7.85
C PRO A 59 -8.19 14.40 -6.78
N ALA A 60 -9.49 14.25 -7.09
CA ALA A 60 -10.43 13.62 -6.18
C ALA A 60 -10.18 12.10 -6.04
N ILE A 61 -9.62 11.46 -7.08
CA ILE A 61 -9.33 10.02 -7.11
C ILE A 61 -7.99 9.73 -6.44
N THR A 62 -6.93 10.43 -6.82
CA THR A 62 -5.58 10.24 -6.29
C THR A 62 -4.91 11.59 -6.09
N ASP A 63 -4.00 11.67 -5.13
CA ASP A 63 -3.13 12.83 -4.93
C ASP A 63 -1.67 12.43 -5.16
N VAL A 64 -0.79 13.41 -5.42
CA VAL A 64 0.65 13.18 -5.60
C VAL A 64 1.47 14.25 -4.90
N VAL A 65 2.47 13.79 -4.16
CA VAL A 65 3.57 14.63 -3.68
C VAL A 65 4.82 14.19 -4.44
N PHE A 66 5.32 15.10 -5.28
CA PHE A 66 6.54 14.90 -6.05
C PHE A 66 7.56 15.97 -5.67
N THR A 67 8.82 15.56 -5.51
CA THR A 67 9.94 16.49 -5.30
C THR A 67 11.08 16.10 -6.24
N VAL A 68 11.58 17.08 -6.99
CA VAL A 68 12.52 16.88 -8.10
C VAL A 68 13.84 16.26 -7.64
N ASP A 69 14.24 16.53 -6.41
CA ASP A 69 15.47 16.05 -5.76
C ASP A 69 15.46 14.54 -5.45
N ARG A 70 14.28 13.96 -5.18
CA ARG A 70 14.15 12.58 -4.70
C ARG A 70 13.79 11.54 -5.76
N GLN A 71 13.64 11.94 -7.03
CA GLN A 71 13.33 11.07 -8.18
C GLN A 71 12.18 10.06 -7.92
N GLY A 72 11.27 10.44 -7.01
CA GLY A 72 10.21 9.58 -6.51
C GLY A 72 8.95 10.40 -6.28
N ALA A 73 7.81 9.80 -6.60
CA ALA A 73 6.50 10.40 -6.40
C ALA A 73 5.71 9.53 -5.43
N ILE A 74 5.12 10.19 -4.43
CA ILE A 74 4.26 9.56 -3.43
C ILE A 74 2.83 9.80 -3.86
N PHE A 75 2.12 8.74 -4.24
CA PHE A 75 0.72 8.82 -4.61
C PHE A 75 -0.15 8.34 -3.45
N THR A 76 -1.24 9.06 -3.18
CA THR A 76 -2.20 8.69 -2.13
C THR A 76 -3.57 8.43 -2.77
N GLY A 77 -4.15 7.25 -2.52
CA GLY A 77 -5.49 6.92 -2.98
C GLY A 77 -6.55 7.67 -2.17
N ARG A 78 -7.33 8.53 -2.81
CA ARG A 78 -8.36 9.36 -2.16
C ARG A 78 -9.77 8.81 -2.31
N SER A 79 -10.15 8.42 -3.53
CA SER A 79 -11.48 7.87 -3.80
C SER A 79 -11.41 6.79 -4.85
N PHE A 80 -12.36 5.84 -4.81
CA PHE A 80 -12.48 4.82 -5.85
C PHE A 80 -12.60 5.44 -7.25
N GLY A 81 -11.92 4.82 -8.21
CA GLY A 81 -11.95 5.26 -9.60
C GLY A 81 -10.62 5.00 -10.31
N ALA A 82 -10.55 5.43 -11.57
CA ALA A 82 -9.32 5.44 -12.33
C ALA A 82 -9.09 6.82 -12.92
N THR A 83 -7.83 7.28 -12.89
CA THR A 83 -7.40 8.53 -13.49
C THR A 83 -6.04 8.34 -14.15
N ASN A 84 -5.63 9.29 -14.97
CA ASN A 84 -4.31 9.32 -15.59
C ASN A 84 -3.39 10.27 -14.83
N VAL A 85 -2.09 9.97 -14.92
CA VAL A 85 -1.03 10.82 -14.41
C VAL A 85 -0.04 11.06 -15.54
N LEU A 86 0.39 12.31 -15.68
CA LEU A 86 1.35 12.76 -16.68
C LEU A 86 2.62 13.24 -15.99
N PHE A 87 3.76 12.79 -16.51
CA PHE A 87 5.08 13.23 -16.10
C PHE A 87 5.63 14.11 -17.21
N LEU A 88 5.86 15.39 -16.90
CA LEU A 88 6.23 16.42 -17.87
C LEU A 88 7.65 16.91 -17.65
N THR A 89 8.32 17.29 -18.73
CA THR A 89 9.58 18.05 -18.71
C THR A 89 9.35 19.52 -18.35
N GLU A 90 10.42 20.29 -18.15
CA GLU A 90 10.34 21.75 -17.98
C GLU A 90 9.75 22.46 -19.21
N SER A 91 9.95 21.92 -20.41
CA SER A 91 9.34 22.42 -21.65
C SER A 91 7.84 22.11 -21.78
N GLY A 92 7.28 21.30 -20.86
CA GLY A 92 5.88 20.85 -20.91
C GLY A 92 5.65 19.60 -21.77
N ASP A 93 6.71 18.99 -22.32
CA ASP A 93 6.60 17.76 -23.10
C ASP A 93 6.31 16.58 -22.18
N THR A 94 5.48 15.64 -22.65
CA THR A 94 5.16 14.45 -21.86
C THR A 94 6.28 13.42 -21.96
N VAL A 95 6.98 13.19 -20.86
CA VAL A 95 7.98 12.12 -20.70
C VAL A 95 7.29 10.77 -20.62
N LYS A 96 6.22 10.69 -19.82
CA LYS A 96 5.50 9.45 -19.55
C LYS A 96 4.07 9.72 -19.13
N SER A 97 3.18 8.77 -19.41
CA SER A 97 1.85 8.72 -18.80
C SER A 97 1.59 7.35 -18.16
N ALA A 98 0.80 7.35 -17.10
CA ALA A 98 0.37 6.14 -16.40
C ALA A 98 -1.12 6.24 -16.04
N GLN A 99 -1.79 5.09 -15.90
CA GLN A 99 -3.14 5.03 -15.35
C GLN A 99 -3.07 4.60 -13.88
N VAL A 100 -3.63 5.39 -12.98
CA VAL A 100 -3.77 5.07 -11.56
C VAL A 100 -5.21 4.64 -11.32
N ARG A 101 -5.40 3.49 -10.68
CA ARG A 101 -6.69 2.98 -10.24
C ARG A 101 -6.69 2.84 -8.74
N VAL A 102 -7.61 3.52 -8.07
CA VAL A 102 -7.77 3.43 -6.63
C VAL A 102 -8.77 2.32 -6.31
N VAL A 103 -8.32 1.38 -5.50
CA VAL A 103 -9.01 0.13 -5.19
C VAL A 103 -9.31 0.02 -3.70
N ARG A 104 -10.11 -0.96 -3.34
CA ARG A 104 -10.40 -1.28 -1.93
C ARG A 104 -9.12 -1.71 -1.21
N ALA A 105 -8.94 -1.21 0.00
CA ALA A 105 -7.87 -1.69 0.88
C ALA A 105 -8.06 -3.16 1.28
N PRO A 106 -6.98 -3.95 1.36
CA PRO A 106 -7.06 -5.34 1.80
C PRO A 106 -7.54 -5.44 3.26
N GLY A 107 -8.06 -6.60 3.65
CA GLY A 107 -8.49 -6.85 5.04
C GLY A 107 -9.84 -6.22 5.44
N LEU A 108 -10.58 -5.68 4.47
CA LEU A 108 -11.92 -5.14 4.69
C LEU A 108 -13.01 -6.17 4.34
N LEU A 109 -13.97 -6.36 5.25
CA LEU A 109 -15.20 -7.11 5.01
C LEU A 109 -16.32 -6.13 4.65
N THR A 110 -16.99 -6.34 3.53
CA THR A 110 -18.20 -5.59 3.18
C THR A 110 -19.41 -6.50 3.18
N VAL A 111 -20.44 -6.06 3.90
CA VAL A 111 -21.76 -6.70 3.95
C VAL A 111 -22.74 -5.80 3.20
N THR A 112 -23.43 -6.36 2.22
CA THR A 112 -24.49 -5.69 1.47
C THR A 112 -25.82 -6.34 1.79
N HIS A 113 -26.80 -5.56 2.22
CA HIS A 113 -28.15 -6.00 2.52
C HIS A 113 -29.15 -5.09 1.80
N GLY A 114 -29.70 -5.57 0.68
CA GLY A 114 -30.51 -4.76 -0.22
C GLY A 114 -29.69 -3.62 -0.84
N ASP A 115 -30.16 -2.39 -0.67
CA ASP A 115 -29.51 -1.15 -1.07
C ASP A 115 -28.52 -0.62 -0.03
N LYS A 116 -28.46 -1.24 1.16
CA LYS A 116 -27.58 -0.82 2.25
C LYS A 116 -26.26 -1.58 2.21
N ARG A 117 -25.17 -0.86 2.50
CA ARG A 117 -23.82 -1.42 2.54
C ARG A 117 -23.10 -1.00 3.80
N ALA A 118 -22.37 -1.93 4.43
CA ALA A 118 -21.57 -1.68 5.62
C ALA A 118 -20.20 -2.35 5.48
N THR A 119 -19.13 -1.63 5.84
CA THR A 119 -17.77 -2.14 5.79
C THR A 119 -17.18 -2.25 7.20
N PHE A 120 -16.39 -3.29 7.41
CA PHE A 120 -15.74 -3.62 8.67
C PHE A 120 -14.25 -3.89 8.42
N ALA A 121 -13.40 -3.44 9.33
CA ALA A 121 -12.00 -3.86 9.41
C ALA A 121 -11.91 -5.02 10.40
N CYS A 122 -11.34 -6.15 9.98
CA CYS A 122 -11.34 -7.38 10.76
C CYS A 122 -9.92 -7.86 11.06
N ASP A 123 -9.55 -7.86 12.34
CA ASP A 123 -8.33 -8.50 12.84
C ASP A 123 -8.40 -8.69 14.38
N PRO A 124 -8.52 -9.91 14.92
CA PRO A 124 -9.34 -11.04 14.46
C PRO A 124 -10.85 -10.81 14.67
N ARG A 125 -11.23 -9.72 15.36
CA ARG A 125 -12.62 -9.28 15.53
C ARG A 125 -12.89 -8.13 14.56
N CYS A 126 -14.13 -8.06 14.06
CA CYS A 126 -14.53 -7.02 13.13
C CYS A 126 -15.04 -5.78 13.89
N ALA A 127 -14.50 -4.61 13.52
CA ALA A 127 -15.01 -3.32 13.95
C ALA A 127 -15.57 -2.56 12.74
N PRO A 128 -16.69 -1.83 12.88
CA PRO A 128 -17.23 -1.04 11.79
C PRO A 128 -16.25 0.07 11.42
N THR A 129 -16.13 0.34 10.11
CA THR A 129 -15.28 1.40 9.59
C THR A 129 -16.06 2.29 8.63
N GLN A 130 -15.60 3.51 8.46
CA GLN A 130 -16.12 4.40 7.44
C GLN A 130 -15.53 4.01 6.08
N SER A 131 -16.38 3.70 5.10
CA SER A 131 -15.93 3.44 3.73
C SER A 131 -16.81 4.16 2.70
N ILE A 132 -16.21 4.59 1.60
CA ILE A 132 -16.88 5.37 0.55
C ILE A 132 -17.97 4.53 -0.11
N GLY A 133 -19.23 4.94 0.06
CA GLY A 133 -20.41 4.26 -0.49
C GLY A 133 -21.13 3.33 0.48
N ASP A 134 -20.75 3.34 1.76
CA ASP A 134 -21.52 2.69 2.82
C ASP A 134 -22.76 3.51 3.19
N ALA A 135 -23.75 2.84 3.78
CA ALA A 135 -25.01 3.43 4.17
C ALA A 135 -24.79 4.51 5.25
N PRO A 136 -25.56 5.63 5.21
CA PRO A 136 -25.38 6.75 6.12
C PRO A 136 -25.56 6.36 7.59
N GLU A 137 -26.37 5.36 7.88
CA GLU A 137 -26.63 4.88 9.25
C GLU A 137 -25.38 4.28 9.91
N VAL A 138 -24.45 3.74 9.11
CA VAL A 138 -23.14 3.25 9.60
C VAL A 138 -22.11 4.38 9.57
N THR A 139 -22.12 5.21 8.52
CA THR A 139 -21.07 6.20 8.27
C THR A 139 -21.16 7.44 9.16
N ILE A 140 -22.37 7.98 9.41
CA ILE A 140 -22.55 9.23 10.17
C ILE A 140 -22.07 9.12 11.62
N PRO A 141 -22.43 8.07 12.39
CA PRO A 141 -21.96 7.94 13.77
C PRO A 141 -20.44 7.83 13.87
N ILE A 142 -19.81 7.05 12.98
CA ILE A 142 -18.34 6.87 12.96
C ILE A 142 -17.65 8.20 12.64
N GLY A 143 -18.13 8.94 11.64
CA GLY A 143 -17.59 10.24 11.26
C GLY A 143 -17.65 11.25 12.41
N ALA A 144 -18.77 11.31 13.15
CA ALA A 144 -18.91 12.17 14.32
C ALA A 144 -17.93 11.82 15.44
N GLN A 145 -17.79 10.52 15.75
CA GLN A 145 -16.83 10.04 16.75
C GLN A 145 -15.37 10.34 16.35
N LEU A 146 -15.04 10.23 15.07
CA LEU A 146 -13.71 10.56 14.56
C LEU A 146 -13.41 12.07 14.67
N GLN A 147 -14.39 12.91 14.35
CA GLN A 147 -14.28 14.37 14.46
C GLN A 147 -14.06 14.80 15.92
N GLU A 148 -14.77 14.20 16.86
CA GLU A 148 -14.60 14.46 18.30
C GLU A 148 -13.19 14.06 18.76
N ARG A 149 -12.71 12.86 18.36
CA ARG A 149 -11.36 12.42 18.71
C ARG A 149 -10.26 13.31 18.13
N THR A 150 -10.39 13.70 16.86
CA THR A 150 -9.39 14.54 16.18
C THR A 150 -9.37 15.97 16.72
N SER A 151 -10.54 16.54 17.03
CA SER A 151 -10.61 17.88 17.65
C SER A 151 -10.06 17.89 19.08
N ALA A 152 -10.33 16.86 19.88
CA ALA A 152 -9.72 16.70 21.21
C ALA A 152 -8.19 16.55 21.12
N ALA A 153 -7.69 15.74 20.18
CA ALA A 153 -6.26 15.57 19.96
C ALA A 153 -5.59 16.89 19.52
N ALA A 154 -6.23 17.66 18.64
CA ALA A 154 -5.74 18.96 18.20
C ALA A 154 -5.72 20.00 19.33
N ALA A 155 -6.68 19.95 20.26
CA ALA A 155 -6.72 20.84 21.43
C ALA A 155 -5.60 20.53 22.43
N ALA A 156 -5.26 19.24 22.61
CA ALA A 156 -4.18 18.81 23.51
C ALA A 156 -2.76 19.06 22.97
N ALA A 157 -2.62 19.31 21.66
CA ALA A 157 -1.34 19.60 21.01
C ALA A 157 -0.97 21.10 21.04
N ARG A 158 -1.80 21.94 21.67
CA ARG A 158 -1.58 23.37 21.87
C ARG A 158 -1.20 23.64 23.33
#